data_AF-A0A830BDQ9-F1
#
_entry.id   AF-A0A830BDQ9-F1
#
_cell.length_a   1.000
_cell.length_b   1.000
_cell.length_c   1.000
_cell.angle_alpha   90.00
_cell.angle_beta   90.00
_cell.angle_gamma   90.00
#
_symmetry.space_group_name_H-M   'P 1'
#
loop_
_entity.id
_entity.type
_entity.pdbx_description
1 polymer ?
#
loop_
_entity_poly.entity_id
_entity_poly.type
_entity_poly.pdbx_seq_one_letter_code
_entity_poly.pdbx_strand_id
1 'polypeptide(L)'
;MSEGQVIRCKAAVSWEAGKPLVIEEVEVGPPQKMEVRLKILFTSLCHTDVYFWEAKGQTPMFPRIFGHEAGGIVESVGEGVTDLKPGDHVLPVFTGECKECRHCKSSESNMCDLLRINTDRGVMLEDGSTRFYKNGQPIYHFLGTSTFSEYTVVHAG
;
A
#
# COMPACT_ATOMS: atom_id res chain seq x y z
N MET A 1 17.78 -11.73 6.06
CA MET A 1 16.33 -11.87 6.32
C MET A 1 15.95 -10.67 7.16
N SER A 2 15.02 -9.83 6.68
CA SER A 2 14.61 -8.56 7.28
C SER A 2 13.27 -8.66 8.03
N GLU A 3 12.83 -9.88 8.29
CA GLU A 3 11.58 -10.20 8.98
C GLU A 3 11.55 -9.54 10.37
N GLY A 4 10.45 -8.84 10.67
CA GLY A 4 10.29 -8.08 11.91
C GLY A 4 11.14 -6.81 12.04
N GLN A 5 11.95 -6.46 11.03
CA GLN A 5 12.82 -5.28 11.06
C GLN A 5 12.35 -4.20 10.07
N VAL A 6 12.74 -2.95 10.32
CA VAL A 6 12.56 -1.84 9.38
C VAL A 6 13.49 -2.05 8.17
N ILE A 7 12.97 -1.85 6.97
CA ILE A 7 13.76 -1.84 5.73
C ILE A 7 14.02 -0.40 5.30
N ARG A 8 15.25 -0.10 4.90
CA ARG A 8 15.56 1.14 4.15
C ARG A 8 15.61 0.84 2.67
N CYS A 9 14.84 1.57 1.88
CA CYS A 9 14.77 1.37 0.44
C CYS A 9 14.41 2.66 -0.29
N LYS A 10 14.45 2.63 -1.62
CA LYS A 10 14.03 3.77 -2.44
C LYS A 10 12.51 3.79 -2.64
N ALA A 11 11.94 4.99 -2.61
CA ALA A 11 10.57 5.25 -3.02
C ALA A 11 10.46 6.58 -3.79
N ALA A 12 9.51 6.68 -4.71
CA ALA A 12 9.17 7.93 -5.39
C ALA A 12 8.11 8.68 -4.57
N VAL A 13 8.55 9.67 -3.79
CA VAL A 13 7.69 10.40 -2.85
C VAL A 13 7.13 11.65 -3.52
N SER A 14 5.83 11.87 -3.38
CA SER A 14 5.18 13.13 -3.72
C SER A 14 5.11 14.02 -2.48
N TRP A 15 5.85 15.12 -2.50
CA TRP A 15 5.88 16.09 -1.39
C TRP A 15 4.76 17.14 -1.47
N GLU A 16 4.32 17.46 -2.69
CA GLU A 16 3.33 18.49 -2.97
C GLU A 16 2.56 18.13 -4.25
N ALA A 17 1.33 18.60 -4.37
CA ALA A 17 0.49 18.37 -5.53
C ALA A 17 1.14 18.83 -6.84
N GLY A 18 1.09 17.99 -7.88
CA GLY A 18 1.55 18.32 -9.23
C GLY A 18 3.06 18.57 -9.37
N LYS A 19 3.86 18.37 -8.32
CA LYS A 19 5.32 18.46 -8.39
C LYS A 19 5.93 17.12 -8.80
N PRO A 20 7.05 17.11 -9.53
CA PRO A 20 7.76 15.87 -9.84
C PRO A 20 8.01 15.02 -8.59
N LEU A 21 7.83 13.71 -8.71
CA LEU A 21 8.15 12.78 -7.64
C LEU A 21 9.66 12.82 -7.37
N VAL A 22 10.04 12.73 -6.10
CA VAL A 22 11.45 12.71 -5.69
C VAL A 22 11.81 11.29 -5.26
N ILE A 23 12.89 10.73 -5.81
CA ILE A 23 13.41 9.45 -5.33
C ILE A 23 14.11 9.68 -3.99
N GLU A 24 13.54 9.13 -2.93
CA GLU A 24 14.01 9.26 -1.56
C GLU A 24 14.38 7.89 -1.00
N GLU A 25 15.37 7.86 -0.10
CA GLU A 25 15.50 6.74 0.84
C GLU A 25 14.44 6.90 1.95
N VAL A 26 13.64 5.86 2.15
CA VAL A 26 12.55 5.77 3.14
C VAL A 26 12.71 4.54 4.03
N GLU A 27 12.11 4.60 5.21
CA GLU A 27 12.01 3.51 6.19
C GLU A 27 10.63 2.85 6.06
N VAL A 28 10.62 1.54 5.79
CA VAL A 28 9.43 0.71 5.67
C VAL A 28 9.33 -0.21 6.89
N GLY A 29 8.31 0.00 7.72
CA GLY A 29 8.04 -0.82 8.90
C GLY A 29 7.75 -2.29 8.56
N PRO A 30 7.86 -3.21 9.54
CA PRO A 30 7.40 -4.58 9.37
C PRO A 30 5.87 -4.63 9.22
N PRO A 31 5.32 -5.68 8.58
CA PRO A 31 3.89 -5.89 8.54
C PRO A 31 3.36 -6.23 9.94
N GLN A 32 2.21 -5.66 10.30
CA GLN A 32 1.44 -6.00 11.49
C GLN A 32 0.38 -7.07 11.19
N LYS A 33 -0.55 -7.30 12.12
CA LYS A 33 -1.62 -8.27 11.97
C LYS A 33 -2.39 -8.05 10.66
N MET A 34 -2.64 -9.15 9.94
CA MET A 34 -3.28 -9.16 8.62
C MET A 34 -2.58 -8.31 7.55
N GLU A 35 -1.29 -7.99 7.72
CA GLU A 35 -0.51 -7.27 6.71
C GLU A 35 0.54 -8.16 6.05
N VAL A 36 0.94 -7.77 4.85
CA VAL A 36 2.00 -8.40 4.07
C VAL A 36 2.94 -7.33 3.57
N ARG A 37 4.24 -7.56 3.74
CA ARG A 37 5.27 -6.72 3.14
C ARG A 37 5.73 -7.34 1.84
N LEU A 38 5.67 -6.55 0.77
CA LEU A 38 5.98 -6.96 -0.58
C LEU A 38 7.28 -6.28 -1.04
N LYS A 39 8.12 -7.04 -1.75
CA LYS A 39 9.15 -6.49 -2.62
C LYS A 39 8.53 -6.25 -3.99
N ILE A 40 8.43 -4.99 -4.41
CA ILE A 40 7.91 -4.63 -5.73
C ILE A 40 8.98 -4.89 -6.79
N LEU A 41 8.61 -5.59 -7.85
CA LEU A 41 9.49 -5.85 -9.00
C LEU A 41 9.18 -4.90 -10.15
N PHE A 42 7.89 -4.70 -10.41
CA PHE A 42 7.40 -3.87 -11.51
C PHE A 42 6.14 -3.12 -11.06
N THR A 43 5.98 -1.90 -11.53
CA THR A 43 4.77 -1.10 -11.34
C THR A 43 4.55 -0.19 -12.55
N SER A 44 3.29 0.12 -12.86
CA SER A 44 2.89 1.02 -13.94
C SER A 44 2.22 2.28 -13.39
N LEU A 45 2.17 3.32 -14.23
CA LEU A 45 1.42 4.54 -13.95
C LEU A 45 0.01 4.42 -14.51
N CYS A 46 -0.99 4.71 -13.69
CA CYS A 46 -2.38 4.81 -14.09
C CYS A 46 -2.87 6.26 -14.01
N HIS A 47 -3.91 6.58 -14.78
CA HIS A 47 -4.55 7.90 -14.75
C HIS A 47 -5.02 8.28 -13.33
N THR A 48 -5.48 7.31 -12.55
CA THR A 48 -5.90 7.53 -11.15
C THR A 48 -4.74 8.05 -10.31
N ASP A 49 -3.51 7.55 -10.47
CA ASP A 49 -2.36 8.09 -9.74
C ASP A 49 -2.15 9.58 -10.07
N VAL A 50 -2.21 9.94 -11.36
CA VAL A 50 -2.04 11.33 -11.83
C VAL A 50 -3.12 12.24 -11.27
N TYR A 51 -4.38 11.81 -11.34
CA TYR A 51 -5.53 12.59 -10.87
C TYR A 51 -5.39 13.00 -9.39
N PHE A 52 -4.97 12.06 -8.55
CA PHE A 52 -4.76 12.28 -7.12
C PHE A 52 -3.45 13.02 -6.81
N TRP A 53 -2.41 12.76 -7.59
CA TRP A 53 -1.14 13.48 -7.50
C TRP A 53 -1.30 14.97 -7.85
N GLU A 54 -2.14 15.32 -8.83
CA GLU A 54 -2.48 16.71 -9.16
C GLU A 54 -3.42 17.37 -8.12
N ALA A 55 -3.93 16.60 -7.15
CA ALA A 55 -4.94 17.03 -6.17
C ALA A 55 -6.20 17.64 -6.80
N LYS A 56 -6.65 17.10 -7.94
CA LYS A 56 -7.87 17.58 -8.61
C LYS A 56 -9.11 17.10 -7.88
N GLY A 57 -9.90 18.03 -7.32
CA GLY A 57 -11.27 17.79 -6.88
C GLY A 57 -11.45 16.93 -5.62
N GLN A 58 -10.38 16.65 -4.87
CA GLN A 58 -10.42 15.86 -3.62
C GLN A 58 -9.52 16.48 -2.54
N THR A 59 -9.65 16.00 -1.30
CA THR A 59 -8.83 16.46 -0.17
C THR A 59 -7.36 16.13 -0.44
N PRO A 60 -6.46 17.12 -0.54
CA PRO A 60 -5.05 16.86 -0.79
C PRO A 60 -4.40 16.16 0.41
N MET A 61 -3.59 15.13 0.15
CA MET A 61 -2.85 14.38 1.18
C MET A 61 -1.41 14.19 0.74
N PHE A 62 -0.49 14.86 1.43
CA PHE A 62 0.95 14.83 1.17
C PHE A 62 1.73 14.93 2.50
N PRO A 63 2.95 14.38 2.60
CA PRO A 63 3.65 13.62 1.58
C PRO A 63 3.05 12.22 1.38
N ARG A 64 3.06 11.70 0.15
CA ARG A 64 2.39 10.43 -0.20
C ARG A 64 3.20 9.62 -1.21
N ILE A 65 3.16 8.29 -1.09
CA ILE A 65 3.65 7.36 -2.10
C ILE A 65 2.45 6.85 -2.89
N PHE A 66 2.46 7.08 -4.21
CA PHE A 66 1.41 6.66 -5.15
C PHE A 66 1.70 5.25 -5.72
N GLY A 67 0.91 4.85 -6.73
CA GLY A 67 1.03 3.56 -7.40
C GLY A 67 0.11 2.51 -6.80
N HIS A 68 -0.62 1.82 -7.68
CA HIS A 68 -1.55 0.75 -7.31
C HIS A 68 -1.63 -0.39 -8.33
N GLU A 69 -0.82 -0.35 -9.39
CA GLU A 69 -0.70 -1.39 -10.41
C GLU A 69 0.72 -1.95 -10.34
N ALA A 70 0.91 -3.13 -9.74
CA ALA A 70 2.22 -3.71 -9.57
C ALA A 70 2.22 -5.24 -9.54
N GLY A 71 3.42 -5.80 -9.74
CA GLY A 71 3.75 -7.18 -9.44
C GLY A 71 4.95 -7.25 -8.51
N GLY A 72 4.86 -8.11 -7.51
CA GLY A 72 5.88 -8.24 -6.48
C GLY A 72 5.99 -9.65 -5.91
N ILE A 73 6.90 -9.78 -4.96
CA ILE A 73 7.13 -11.01 -4.20
C ILE A 73 6.90 -10.71 -2.72
N VAL A 74 6.20 -11.59 -2.01
CA VAL A 74 6.04 -11.49 -0.55
C VAL A 74 7.41 -11.60 0.11
N GLU A 75 7.78 -10.60 0.91
CA GLU A 75 9.00 -10.61 1.72
C GLU A 75 8.73 -11.16 3.12
N SER A 76 7.68 -10.68 3.79
CA SER A 76 7.24 -11.17 5.09
C SER A 76 5.72 -11.00 5.26
N VAL A 77 5.15 -11.79 6.17
CA VAL A 77 3.74 -11.78 6.53
C VAL A 77 3.61 -11.42 8.00
N GLY A 78 2.56 -10.70 8.37
CA GLY A 78 2.25 -10.44 9.77
C GLY A 78 1.33 -11.49 10.39
N GLU A 79 1.00 -11.30 11.67
CA GLU A 79 0.15 -12.24 12.42
C GLU A 79 -1.22 -12.43 11.74
N GLY A 80 -1.69 -13.69 11.67
CA GLY A 80 -3.01 -14.03 11.15
C GLY A 80 -3.10 -14.21 9.63
N VAL A 81 -2.07 -13.85 8.87
CA VAL A 81 -1.99 -14.17 7.44
C VAL A 81 -1.73 -15.67 7.28
N THR A 82 -2.61 -16.36 6.54
CA THR A 82 -2.56 -17.83 6.40
C THR A 82 -2.56 -18.30 4.94
N ASP A 83 -2.94 -17.43 4.01
CA ASP A 83 -3.08 -17.71 2.58
C ASP A 83 -1.94 -17.17 1.72
N LEU A 84 -0.95 -16.50 2.35
CA LEU A 84 0.27 -16.00 1.72
C LEU A 84 1.50 -16.40 2.55
N LYS A 85 2.64 -16.59 1.90
CA LYS A 85 3.94 -16.83 2.55
C LYS A 85 5.09 -16.14 1.81
N PRO A 86 6.24 -15.90 2.48
CA PRO A 86 7.43 -15.36 1.82
C PRO A 86 7.80 -16.14 0.56
N GLY A 87 8.10 -15.42 -0.52
CA GLY A 87 8.44 -15.98 -1.84
C GLY A 87 7.27 -16.10 -2.81
N ASP A 88 6.02 -15.98 -2.35
CA ASP A 88 4.88 -15.99 -3.26
C ASP A 88 4.88 -14.76 -4.18
N HIS A 89 4.52 -14.97 -5.44
CA HIS A 89 4.30 -13.89 -6.40
C HIS A 89 2.88 -13.35 -6.23
N VAL A 90 2.75 -12.03 -6.11
CA VAL A 90 1.47 -11.37 -5.80
C VAL A 90 1.27 -10.10 -6.61
N LEU A 91 0.00 -9.72 -6.74
CA LEU A 91 -0.44 -8.44 -7.28
C LEU A 91 -1.18 -7.69 -6.15
N PRO A 92 -0.69 -6.54 -5.66
CA PRO A 92 -1.50 -5.68 -4.79
C PRO A 92 -2.67 -5.10 -5.59
N VAL A 93 -3.87 -5.12 -4.99
CA VAL A 93 -5.10 -4.61 -5.60
C VAL A 93 -5.63 -3.45 -4.75
N PHE A 94 -6.04 -2.36 -5.39
CA PHE A 94 -6.52 -1.14 -4.72
C PHE A 94 -7.87 -1.29 -3.98
N THR A 95 -8.49 -2.46 -4.10
CA THR A 95 -9.67 -2.91 -3.36
C THR A 95 -9.44 -4.37 -3.00
N GLY A 96 -9.80 -4.76 -1.77
CA GLY A 96 -9.57 -6.12 -1.27
C GLY A 96 -10.84 -6.95 -1.11
N GLU A 97 -10.66 -8.17 -0.64
CA GLU A 97 -11.68 -9.18 -0.40
C GLU A 97 -11.44 -9.86 0.96
N CYS A 98 -12.14 -9.41 2.01
CA CYS A 98 -11.97 -9.98 3.36
C CYS A 98 -12.58 -11.39 3.55
N LYS A 99 -13.25 -11.95 2.52
CA LYS A 99 -13.90 -13.28 2.48
C LYS A 99 -15.06 -13.50 3.48
N GLU A 100 -15.21 -12.66 4.49
CA GLU A 100 -16.18 -12.86 5.57
C GLU A 100 -17.42 -11.96 5.53
N CYS A 101 -17.33 -10.80 4.88
CA CYS A 101 -18.46 -9.86 4.82
C CYS A 101 -19.56 -10.31 3.84
N ARG A 102 -20.73 -9.66 3.93
CA ARG A 102 -21.89 -9.99 3.09
C ARG A 102 -21.56 -9.88 1.59
N HIS A 103 -20.78 -8.86 1.23
CA HIS A 103 -20.39 -8.64 -0.16
C HIS A 103 -19.43 -9.71 -0.67
N CYS A 104 -18.42 -10.13 0.12
CA CYS A 104 -17.50 -11.20 -0.28
C CYS A 104 -18.19 -12.57 -0.37
N LYS A 105 -19.25 -12.81 0.42
CA LYS A 105 -20.05 -14.05 0.35
C LYS A 105 -21.09 -14.05 -0.79
N SER A 106 -21.25 -12.94 -1.50
CA SER A 106 -22.17 -12.80 -2.64
C SER A 106 -21.51 -13.25 -3.94
N SER A 107 -22.24 -13.91 -4.83
CA SER A 107 -21.78 -14.22 -6.20
C SER A 107 -21.72 -12.99 -7.11
N GLU A 108 -22.42 -11.91 -6.75
CA GLU A 108 -22.65 -10.76 -7.62
C GLU A 108 -21.79 -9.54 -7.29
N SER A 109 -21.05 -9.55 -6.17
CA SER A 109 -20.40 -8.35 -5.64
C SER A 109 -18.93 -8.57 -5.33
N ASN A 110 -18.13 -7.54 -5.62
CA ASN A 110 -16.73 -7.41 -5.21
C ASN A 110 -16.51 -6.24 -4.24
N MET A 111 -17.60 -5.62 -3.74
CA MET A 111 -17.55 -4.40 -2.93
C MET A 111 -17.37 -4.72 -1.44
N CYS A 112 -16.23 -5.28 -1.08
CA CYS A 112 -15.92 -5.69 0.30
C CYS A 112 -16.24 -4.58 1.32
N ASP A 113 -17.01 -4.89 2.37
CA ASP A 113 -17.39 -3.92 3.39
C ASP A 113 -16.17 -3.30 4.10
N LEU A 114 -15.14 -4.11 4.30
CA LEU A 114 -13.91 -3.78 5.02
C LEU A 114 -12.84 -3.16 4.11
N LEU A 115 -12.59 -3.80 2.96
CA LEU A 115 -11.42 -3.55 2.12
C LEU A 115 -11.73 -2.84 0.81
N ARG A 116 -12.97 -2.38 0.60
CA ARG A 116 -13.30 -1.51 -0.53
C ARG A 116 -12.37 -0.31 -0.61
N ILE A 117 -12.16 0.15 -1.84
CA ILE A 117 -11.36 1.34 -2.17
C ILE A 117 -11.70 2.51 -1.24
N ASN A 118 -10.66 3.17 -0.72
CA ASN A 118 -10.77 4.41 0.03
C ASN A 118 -9.58 5.31 -0.34
N THR A 119 -9.87 6.40 -1.03
CA THR A 119 -8.88 7.33 -1.58
C THR A 119 -8.36 8.32 -0.54
N ASP A 120 -9.16 8.60 0.48
CA ASP A 120 -8.82 9.49 1.60
C ASP A 120 -8.04 8.75 2.70
N ARG A 121 -8.01 7.42 2.68
CA ARG A 121 -7.23 6.61 3.62
C ARG A 121 -5.75 6.67 3.27
N GLY A 122 -4.97 7.32 4.14
CA GLY A 122 -3.51 7.45 4.05
C GLY A 122 -2.72 6.48 4.92
N VAL A 123 -3.39 5.55 5.59
CA VAL A 123 -2.85 4.73 6.68
C VAL A 123 -3.37 3.30 6.62
N MET A 124 -2.73 2.39 7.34
CA MET A 124 -3.16 1.01 7.46
C MET A 124 -4.43 0.87 8.30
N LEU A 125 -5.15 -0.24 8.10
CA LEU A 125 -6.43 -0.49 8.77
C LEU A 125 -6.27 -0.90 10.25
N GLU A 126 -5.23 -1.69 10.56
CA GLU A 126 -5.08 -2.31 11.88
C GLU A 126 -4.87 -1.26 12.98
N ASP A 127 -4.00 -0.29 12.75
CA ASP A 127 -3.56 0.68 13.78
C ASP A 127 -3.75 2.15 13.37
N GLY A 128 -4.28 2.40 12.17
CA GLY A 128 -4.44 3.77 11.66
C GLY A 128 -3.12 4.52 11.48
N SER A 129 -1.98 3.82 11.38
CA SER A 129 -0.67 4.42 11.17
C SER A 129 -0.10 4.10 9.79
N THR A 130 0.92 4.85 9.36
CA THR A 130 1.65 4.53 8.12
C THR A 130 2.75 3.50 8.39
N ARG A 131 3.24 2.88 7.33
CA ARG A 131 4.44 2.04 7.36
C ARG A 131 5.65 2.74 6.76
N PHE A 132 5.47 3.95 6.22
CA PHE A 132 6.52 4.72 5.56
C PHE A 132 6.93 5.94 6.38
N TYR A 133 8.23 6.06 6.62
CA TYR A 133 8.82 7.21 7.30
C TYR A 133 10.07 7.71 6.57
N LYS A 134 10.36 8.99 6.70
CA LYS A 134 11.65 9.58 6.34
C LYS A 134 12.11 10.45 7.49
N ASN A 135 13.21 10.07 8.15
CA ASN A 135 13.76 10.83 9.29
C ASN A 135 12.70 11.14 10.37
N GLY A 136 11.81 10.19 10.66
CA GLY A 136 10.70 10.36 11.60
C GLY A 136 9.47 11.10 11.06
N GLN A 137 9.51 11.68 9.86
CA GLN A 137 8.34 12.25 9.21
C GLN A 137 7.50 11.15 8.53
N PRO A 138 6.18 11.05 8.81
CA PRO A 138 5.33 10.07 8.17
C PRO A 138 5.09 10.40 6.69
N ILE A 139 5.02 9.36 5.85
CA ILE A 139 4.61 9.44 4.44
C ILE A 139 3.36 8.59 4.28
N TYR A 140 2.30 9.14 3.68
CA TYR A 140 1.01 8.48 3.59
C TYR A 140 0.94 7.44 2.48
N HIS A 141 0.10 6.44 2.69
CA HIS A 141 -0.25 5.39 1.73
C HIS A 141 -1.24 5.87 0.68
N PHE A 142 -1.23 5.25 -0.49
CA PHE A 142 -2.24 5.42 -1.53
C PHE A 142 -2.96 4.12 -1.83
N LEU A 143 -4.29 4.14 -1.70
CA LEU A 143 -5.19 3.00 -1.96
C LEU A 143 -4.82 1.70 -1.22
N GLY A 144 -4.06 1.80 -0.12
CA GLY A 144 -3.55 0.64 0.61
C GLY A 144 -2.54 -0.21 -0.18
N THR A 145 -1.90 0.35 -1.21
CA THR A 145 -0.97 -0.37 -2.10
C THR A 145 0.40 0.32 -2.20
N SER A 146 0.44 1.61 -2.52
CA SER A 146 1.64 2.47 -2.50
C SER A 146 2.85 1.87 -3.25
N THR A 147 2.64 1.46 -4.50
CA THR A 147 3.58 0.62 -5.24
C THR A 147 4.76 1.36 -5.88
N PHE A 148 4.82 2.69 -5.80
CA PHE A 148 6.00 3.48 -6.20
C PHE A 148 7.10 3.45 -5.12
N SER A 149 7.37 2.27 -4.58
CA SER A 149 8.39 1.97 -3.57
C SER A 149 8.96 0.58 -3.82
N GLU A 150 10.26 0.38 -3.58
CA GLU A 150 10.89 -0.94 -3.70
C GLU A 150 10.28 -1.97 -2.73
N TYR A 151 9.81 -1.51 -1.56
CA TYR A 151 9.02 -2.31 -0.63
C TYR A 151 7.77 -1.55 -0.20
N THR A 152 6.66 -2.26 -0.04
CA THR A 152 5.40 -1.71 0.47
C THR A 152 4.74 -2.70 1.43
N VAL A 153 3.85 -2.20 2.29
CA VAL A 153 3.05 -3.02 3.19
C VAL A 153 1.59 -2.83 2.81
N VAL A 154 0.88 -3.94 2.61
CA VAL A 154 -0.52 -3.99 2.20
C VAL A 154 -1.31 -4.93 3.12
N HIS A 155 -2.64 -4.81 3.12
CA HIS A 155 -3.49 -5.75 3.84
C HIS A 155 -3.54 -7.10 3.10
N ALA A 156 -3.61 -8.21 3.84
CA ALA A 156 -3.87 -9.54 3.31
C ALA A 156 -5.38 -9.75 3.13
N GLY A 157 -5.86 -9.74 1.89
CA GLY A 157 -7.29 -9.86 1.55
C GLY A 157 -7.68 -8.97 0.41
#